data_AF-A0A6V8QMJ9-F1
#
_entry.id   AF-A0A6V8QMJ9-F1
#
_cell.length_a   1.000
_cell.length_b   1.000
_cell.length_c   1.000
_cell.angle_alpha   90.00
_cell.angle_beta   90.00
_cell.angle_gamma   90.00
#
_symmetry.space_group_name_H-M   'P 1'
#
loop_
_entity.id
_entity.type
_entity.pdbx_description
1 polymer ?
#
loop_
_entity_poly.entity_id
_entity_poly.type
_entity_poly.pdbx_seq_one_letter_code
_entity_poly.pdbx_strand_id
1 'polypeptide(L)'
;MINPERARFYGHLDTKTLGGAGFASQHSLGVLNWNLSDYEGGIVVAVAKADGKRYALTLKDEIPPRRGDGREEAGISWEAEFEVVEDGAGLDLKNVYLPWSAFKPTYRGRPKPDAKPLDLSSVKRVGLMMRRISG
;
A
#
# COMPACT_ATOMS: atom_id res chain seq x y z
N MET A 1 -17.15 -3.98 20.68
CA MET A 1 -17.14 -4.27 19.23
C MET A 1 -16.53 -3.06 18.55
N ILE A 2 -15.28 -3.14 18.08
CA ILE A 2 -14.65 -2.02 17.37
C ILE A 2 -15.25 -2.03 15.97
N ASN A 3 -16.08 -1.04 15.64
CA ASN A 3 -16.56 -0.79 14.29
C ASN A 3 -15.59 0.21 13.65
N PRO A 4 -14.57 -0.20 12.88
CA PRO A 4 -13.52 0.70 12.44
C PRO A 4 -13.93 1.30 11.11
N GLU A 5 -15.00 2.09 11.08
CA GLU A 5 -15.34 2.86 9.89
C GLU A 5 -14.24 3.88 9.54
N ARG A 6 -13.43 4.25 10.54
CA ARG A 6 -12.31 5.18 10.41
C ARG A 6 -11.15 4.78 11.32
N ALA A 7 -9.94 4.85 10.78
CA ALA A 7 -8.70 4.78 11.54
C ALA A 7 -7.82 5.99 11.19
N ARG A 8 -7.21 6.63 12.20
CA ARG A 8 -6.26 7.72 12.00
C ARG A 8 -4.87 7.26 12.41
N PHE A 9 -3.93 7.33 11.48
CA PHE A 9 -2.53 7.06 11.73
C PHE A 9 -1.73 8.34 11.51
N TYR A 10 -0.85 8.68 12.45
CA TYR A 10 0.05 9.82 12.33
C TYR A 10 1.35 9.52 13.08
N GLY A 11 2.43 10.14 12.66
CA GLY A 11 3.75 9.98 13.25
C GLY A 11 4.76 10.93 12.61
N HIS A 12 5.93 11.05 13.22
CA HIS A 12 7.03 11.80 12.64
C HIS A 12 7.97 10.84 11.91
N LEU A 13 8.07 10.98 10.59
CA LEU A 13 9.05 10.24 9.80
C LEU A 13 10.40 10.97 9.88
N ASP A 14 11.28 10.54 10.77
CA ASP A 14 12.65 11.05 10.84
C ASP A 14 13.51 10.40 9.75
N THR A 15 13.79 11.15 8.69
CA THR A 15 14.62 10.67 7.58
C THR A 15 16.11 10.68 7.90
N LYS A 16 16.57 11.35 8.98
CA LYS A 16 18.00 11.38 9.34
C LYS A 16 18.49 10.03 9.84
N THR A 17 17.67 9.35 10.66
CA THR A 17 17.97 8.01 11.16
C THR A 17 17.94 6.93 10.07
N LEU A 18 17.27 7.19 8.96
CA LEU A 18 17.10 6.27 7.83
C LEU A 18 18.01 6.59 6.63
N GLY A 19 19.00 7.48 6.80
CA GLY A 19 19.97 7.80 5.75
C GLY A 19 19.38 8.60 4.59
N GLY A 20 18.42 9.49 4.86
CA GLY A 20 17.79 10.38 3.88
C GLY A 20 16.48 9.83 3.28
N ALA A 21 16.36 8.52 3.12
CA ALA A 21 15.14 7.87 2.63
C ALA A 21 14.19 7.51 3.79
N GLY A 22 12.88 7.53 3.57
CA GLY A 22 11.94 7.09 4.60
C GLY A 22 10.59 6.69 4.03
N PHE A 23 9.91 5.79 4.73
CA PHE A 23 8.53 5.42 4.45
C PHE A 23 7.75 5.25 5.75
N ALA A 24 6.45 5.49 5.68
CA ALA A 24 5.51 5.14 6.72
C ALA A 24 4.38 4.34 6.06
N SER A 25 4.04 3.19 6.63
CA SER A 25 3.00 2.33 6.07
C SER A 25 2.06 1.79 7.13
N GLN A 26 0.84 1.53 6.70
CA GLN A 26 -0.20 0.85 7.48
C GLN A 26 -0.85 -0.20 6.58
N HIS A 27 -1.41 -1.24 7.19
CA HIS A 27 -2.12 -2.28 6.46
C HIS A 27 -3.30 -2.84 7.26
N SER A 28 -4.19 -3.53 6.55
CA SER A 28 -5.38 -4.19 7.11
C SER A 28 -5.03 -5.09 8.30
N LEU A 29 -5.89 -5.11 9.33
CA LEU A 29 -5.75 -6.03 10.45
C LEU A 29 -6.07 -7.47 10.02
N GLY A 30 -5.34 -8.42 10.59
CA GLY A 30 -5.56 -9.85 10.33
C GLY A 30 -5.12 -10.28 8.92
N VAL A 31 -5.69 -11.40 8.48
CA VAL A 31 -5.50 -11.96 7.13
C VAL A 31 -6.83 -11.85 6.41
N LEU A 32 -6.83 -11.12 5.28
CA LEU A 32 -7.98 -11.01 4.40
C LEU A 32 -8.16 -12.29 3.57
N ASN A 33 -9.34 -12.47 3.01
CA ASN A 33 -9.64 -13.51 2.03
C ASN A 33 -10.45 -12.89 0.87
N TRP A 34 -9.88 -11.87 0.23
CA TRP A 34 -10.54 -11.15 -0.85
C TRP A 34 -10.27 -11.86 -2.18
N ASN A 35 -11.35 -12.30 -2.81
CA ASN A 35 -11.33 -12.68 -4.22
C ASN A 35 -11.67 -11.45 -5.07
N LEU A 36 -10.67 -10.96 -5.80
CA LEU A 36 -10.76 -9.82 -6.70
C LEU A 36 -10.66 -10.23 -8.19
N SER A 37 -10.68 -11.53 -8.51
CA SER A 37 -10.48 -12.04 -9.88
C SER A 37 -11.51 -11.52 -10.88
N ASP A 38 -12.73 -11.25 -10.41
CA ASP A 38 -13.86 -10.85 -11.25
C ASP A 38 -13.82 -9.35 -11.61
N TYR A 39 -12.91 -8.58 -11.01
CA TYR A 39 -12.73 -7.16 -11.28
C TYR A 39 -11.60 -7.00 -12.29
N GLU A 40 -11.88 -7.01 -13.59
CA GLU A 40 -10.82 -7.03 -14.62
C GLU A 40 -9.97 -5.74 -14.71
N GLY A 41 -10.51 -4.62 -14.23
CA GLY A 41 -9.90 -3.30 -14.43
C GLY A 41 -8.76 -2.96 -13.46
N GLY A 42 -9.02 -3.05 -12.16
CA GLY A 42 -8.13 -2.52 -11.13
C GLY A 42 -8.87 -2.07 -9.88
N ILE A 43 -8.23 -1.21 -9.11
CA ILE A 43 -8.76 -0.62 -7.87
C ILE A 43 -8.90 0.89 -8.03
N VAL A 44 -10.01 1.45 -7.53
CA VAL A 44 -10.16 2.90 -7.38
C VAL A 44 -9.87 3.30 -5.94
N VAL A 45 -8.95 4.25 -5.76
CA VAL A 45 -8.69 4.91 -4.47
C VAL A 45 -9.41 6.25 -4.47
N ALA A 46 -10.45 6.38 -3.64
CA ALA A 46 -11.16 7.64 -3.46
C ALA A 46 -10.47 8.49 -2.37
N VAL A 47 -9.90 9.62 -2.78
CA VAL A 47 -9.09 10.51 -1.93
C VAL A 47 -9.92 11.74 -1.53
N ALA A 48 -10.21 11.85 -0.23
CA ALA A 48 -10.95 12.99 0.32
C ALA A 48 -10.07 14.22 0.59
N LYS A 49 -8.78 14.03 0.89
CA LYS A 49 -7.82 15.11 1.09
C LYS A 49 -6.44 14.67 0.61
N ALA A 50 -5.78 15.56 -0.12
CA ALA A 50 -4.46 15.33 -0.69
C ALA A 50 -3.44 16.32 -0.10
N ASP A 51 -2.16 15.95 -0.12
CA ASP A 51 -1.05 16.75 0.41
C ASP A 51 0.15 16.83 -0.55
N GLY A 52 -0.08 16.46 -1.82
CA GLY A 52 0.92 16.43 -2.89
C GLY A 52 2.04 15.41 -2.67
N LYS A 53 1.90 14.47 -1.73
CA LYS A 53 2.91 13.42 -1.51
C LYS A 53 2.62 12.20 -2.35
N ARG A 54 3.68 11.43 -2.58
CA ARG A 54 3.61 10.13 -3.23
C ARG A 54 3.24 9.04 -2.23
N TYR A 55 2.23 8.27 -2.62
CA TYR A 55 1.77 7.10 -1.90
C TYR A 55 1.88 5.86 -2.78
N ALA A 56 1.80 4.69 -2.17
CA ALA A 56 1.59 3.42 -2.83
C ALA A 56 0.45 2.67 -2.15
N LEU A 57 -0.50 2.16 -2.95
CA LEU A 57 -1.39 1.11 -2.48
C LEU A 57 -0.64 -0.21 -2.59
N THR A 58 -0.63 -0.99 -1.52
CA THR A 58 0.09 -2.26 -1.45
C THR A 58 -0.87 -3.44 -1.33
N LEU A 59 -0.59 -4.51 -2.06
CA LEU A 59 -1.30 -5.78 -1.98
C LEU A 59 -0.33 -6.91 -1.65
N LYS A 60 -0.81 -7.89 -0.89
CA LYS A 60 -0.14 -9.19 -0.72
C LYS A 60 -1.14 -10.32 -0.83
N ASP A 61 -0.77 -11.31 -1.62
CA ASP A 61 -1.39 -12.64 -1.76
C ASP A 61 -0.71 -13.70 -0.88
N GLU A 62 0.50 -13.41 -0.42
CA GLU A 62 1.26 -14.26 0.51
C GLU A 62 1.65 -13.50 1.80
N ILE A 63 1.47 -14.16 2.94
CA ILE A 63 1.99 -13.70 4.24
C ILE A 63 2.93 -14.81 4.74
N PRO A 64 4.25 -14.57 4.72
CA PRO A 64 5.21 -15.53 5.26
C PRO A 64 4.94 -15.85 6.72
N PRO A 65 5.32 -17.05 7.20
CA PRO A 65 5.23 -17.38 8.61
C PRO A 65 6.05 -16.42 9.47
N ARG A 66 5.67 -16.29 10.74
CA ARG A 66 6.49 -15.56 11.71
C ARG A 66 7.78 -16.33 11.96
N ARG A 67 8.87 -15.59 12.08
CA ARG A 67 10.17 -16.13 12.49
C ARG A 67 10.14 -16.54 13.95
N GLY A 68 11.10 -17.37 14.36
CA GLY A 68 11.24 -17.83 15.75
C GLY A 68 11.44 -16.70 16.78
N ASP A 69 11.81 -15.50 16.34
CA ASP A 69 11.92 -14.28 17.17
C ASP A 69 10.61 -13.44 17.23
N GLY A 70 9.51 -13.96 16.65
CA GLY A 70 8.21 -13.31 16.63
C GLY A 70 8.03 -12.25 15.53
N ARG A 71 9.08 -11.92 14.77
CA ARG A 71 8.98 -10.95 13.67
C ARG A 71 8.35 -11.58 12.44
N GLU A 72 7.54 -10.82 11.70
CA GLU A 72 7.07 -11.24 10.38
C GLU A 72 8.25 -11.31 9.40
N GLU A 73 8.34 -12.39 8.63
CA GLU A 73 9.25 -12.44 7.51
C GLU A 73 8.76 -11.54 6.36
N ALA A 74 9.69 -10.90 5.67
CA ALA A 74 9.35 -10.08 4.52
C ALA A 74 8.82 -10.99 3.39
N GLY A 75 7.61 -10.72 2.92
CA GLY A 75 7.05 -11.31 1.71
C GLY A 75 7.16 -10.34 0.53
N ILE A 76 6.73 -10.81 -0.65
CA ILE A 76 6.51 -9.93 -1.80
C ILE A 76 5.41 -8.92 -1.45
N SER A 77 5.60 -7.68 -1.87
CA SER A 77 4.61 -6.61 -1.82
C SER A 77 4.37 -6.13 -3.23
N TRP A 78 3.10 -6.09 -3.64
CA TRP A 78 2.70 -5.54 -4.92
C TRP A 78 2.32 -4.09 -4.73
N GLU A 79 3.05 -3.18 -5.36
CA GLU A 79 2.94 -1.74 -5.09
C GLU A 79 2.49 -0.99 -6.34
N ALA A 80 1.42 -0.21 -6.23
CA ALA A 80 0.99 0.75 -7.24
C ALA A 80 1.13 2.17 -6.68
N GLU A 81 2.09 2.94 -7.22
CA GLU A 81 2.36 4.32 -6.79
C GLU A 81 1.35 5.31 -7.38
N PHE A 82 0.95 6.30 -6.60
CA PHE A 82 0.11 7.41 -7.03
C PHE A 82 0.41 8.69 -6.25
N GLU A 83 0.02 9.83 -6.83
CA GLU A 83 0.13 11.15 -6.24
C GLU A 83 -1.15 11.92 -6.58
N VAL A 84 -1.71 12.61 -5.60
CA VAL A 84 -2.86 13.49 -5.81
C VAL A 84 -2.43 14.89 -5.40
N VAL A 85 -2.59 15.84 -6.31
CA VAL A 85 -2.34 17.26 -6.04
C VAL A 85 -3.64 17.88 -5.53
N GLU A 86 -3.53 18.70 -4.49
CA GLU A 86 -4.66 19.51 -4.01
C GLU A 86 -5.02 20.53 -5.10
N ASP A 87 -6.28 20.53 -5.53
CA ASP A 87 -6.84 21.61 -6.37
C ASP A 87 -7.97 22.20 -5.55
N GLY A 88 -7.95 23.52 -5.38
CA GLY A 88 -8.59 24.20 -4.27
C GLY A 88 -10.08 23.87 -4.08
N ALA A 89 -10.46 23.71 -2.81
CA ALA A 89 -11.81 23.85 -2.25
C ALA A 89 -12.94 22.96 -2.81
N GLY A 90 -12.64 21.82 -3.42
CA GLY A 90 -13.66 20.80 -3.70
C GLY A 90 -13.95 19.92 -2.49
N LEU A 91 -15.22 19.77 -2.10
CA LEU A 91 -15.69 18.70 -1.20
C LEU A 91 -15.75 17.32 -1.91
N ASP A 92 -15.40 17.26 -3.19
CA ASP A 92 -15.51 16.09 -4.03
C ASP A 92 -14.35 15.11 -3.82
N LEU A 93 -14.67 13.81 -3.81
CA LEU A 93 -13.68 12.74 -3.75
C LEU A 93 -12.90 12.70 -5.06
N LYS A 94 -11.56 12.70 -4.96
CA LYS A 94 -10.66 12.48 -6.09
C LYS A 94 -10.43 10.99 -6.28
N ASN A 95 -10.93 10.44 -7.38
CA ASN A 95 -10.76 9.03 -7.70
C ASN A 95 -9.46 8.80 -8.46
N VAL A 96 -8.57 7.98 -7.90
CA VAL A 96 -7.36 7.49 -8.57
C VAL A 96 -7.60 6.06 -9.00
N TYR A 97 -7.60 5.81 -10.31
CA TYR A 97 -7.71 4.46 -10.86
C TYR A 97 -6.33 3.82 -10.99
N LEU A 98 -6.16 2.67 -10.34
CA LEU A 98 -4.95 1.86 -10.33
C LEU A 98 -5.23 0.54 -11.07
N PRO A 99 -4.87 0.43 -12.36
CA PRO A 99 -5.05 -0.82 -13.08
C PRO A 99 -4.16 -1.92 -12.48
N TRP A 100 -4.54 -3.19 -12.61
CA TRP A 100 -3.72 -4.30 -12.09
C TRP A 100 -2.28 -4.28 -12.61
N SER A 101 -2.08 -3.83 -13.85
CA SER A 101 -0.77 -3.69 -14.47
C SER A 101 0.13 -2.63 -13.81
N ALA A 102 -0.43 -1.70 -13.03
CA ALA A 102 0.32 -0.70 -12.27
C ALA A 102 1.01 -1.31 -11.04
N PHE A 103 0.53 -2.44 -10.52
CA PHE A 103 1.14 -3.10 -9.37
C PHE A 103 2.43 -3.79 -9.78
N LYS A 104 3.54 -3.36 -9.18
CA LYS A 104 4.86 -3.95 -9.42
C LYS A 104 5.35 -4.69 -8.17
N PRO A 105 5.93 -5.88 -8.32
CA PRO A 105 6.41 -6.67 -7.20
C PRO A 105 7.68 -6.06 -6.61
N THR A 106 7.72 -5.96 -5.29
CA THR A 106 8.89 -5.56 -4.52
C THR A 106 9.20 -6.57 -3.43
N TYR A 107 10.48 -6.68 -3.08
CA TYR A 107 10.95 -7.39 -1.89
C TYR A 107 11.84 -6.45 -1.10
N ARG A 108 11.42 -6.12 0.13
CA ARG A 108 12.11 -5.15 1.01
C ARG A 108 12.39 -3.81 0.29
N GLY A 109 11.40 -3.31 -0.44
CA GLY A 109 11.45 -2.02 -1.15
C GLY A 109 12.28 -2.02 -2.44
N ARG A 110 12.79 -3.17 -2.88
CA ARG A 110 13.52 -3.32 -4.15
C ARG A 110 12.66 -4.04 -5.18
N PRO A 111 12.71 -3.65 -6.48
CA PRO A 111 11.99 -4.36 -7.53
C PRO A 111 12.33 -5.87 -7.55
N LYS A 112 11.31 -6.71 -7.74
CA LYS A 112 11.44 -8.16 -7.84
C LYS A 112 10.69 -8.68 -9.09
N PRO A 113 11.17 -8.36 -10.31
CA PRO A 113 10.44 -8.59 -11.55
C PRO A 113 10.20 -10.07 -11.87
N ASP A 114 10.94 -10.97 -11.23
CA ASP A 114 10.84 -12.42 -11.34
C ASP A 114 9.88 -13.04 -10.29
N ALA A 115 9.11 -12.24 -9.56
CA ALA A 115 8.07 -12.74 -8.68
C ALA A 115 6.97 -13.47 -9.47
N LYS A 116 6.38 -14.50 -8.85
CA LYS A 116 5.12 -15.09 -9.35
C LYS A 116 4.06 -14.01 -9.43
N PRO A 117 3.20 -13.97 -10.47
CA PRO A 117 2.15 -12.96 -10.60
C PRO A 117 1.25 -12.88 -9.37
N LEU A 118 0.77 -11.67 -9.05
CA LEU A 118 -0.20 -11.43 -7.99
C LEU A 118 -1.43 -12.31 -8.17
N ASP A 119 -1.73 -13.15 -7.19
CA ASP A 119 -2.96 -13.92 -7.15
C ASP A 119 -4.12 -13.07 -6.61
N LEU A 120 -4.91 -12.52 -7.54
CA LEU A 120 -6.10 -11.73 -7.22
C LEU A 120 -7.22 -12.56 -6.59
N SER A 121 -7.21 -13.88 -6.70
CA SER A 121 -8.25 -14.74 -6.11
C SER A 121 -8.12 -14.91 -4.60
N SER A 122 -6.95 -14.58 -4.05
CA SER A 122 -6.60 -14.77 -2.64
C SER A 122 -5.77 -13.61 -2.09
N VAL A 123 -6.27 -12.38 -2.19
CA VAL A 123 -5.62 -11.22 -1.57
C VAL A 123 -5.76 -11.29 -0.05
N LYS A 124 -4.62 -11.27 0.64
CA LYS A 124 -4.46 -11.48 2.08
C LYS A 124 -4.20 -10.21 2.88
N ARG A 125 -3.70 -9.15 2.24
CA ARG A 125 -3.39 -7.89 2.91
C ARG A 125 -3.48 -6.73 1.93
N VAL A 126 -4.05 -5.61 2.39
CA VAL A 126 -4.03 -4.32 1.69
C VAL A 126 -3.37 -3.30 2.59
N GLY A 127 -2.53 -2.43 2.03
CA GLY A 127 -1.88 -1.36 2.78
C GLY A 127 -1.76 -0.07 2.00
N LEU A 128 -1.45 1.00 2.73
CA LEU A 128 -1.12 2.31 2.19
C LEU A 128 0.25 2.70 2.73
N MET A 129 1.15 3.05 1.82
CA MET A 129 2.51 3.45 2.13
C MET A 129 2.78 4.86 1.61
N MET A 130 3.21 5.77 2.48
CA MET A 130 3.81 7.03 2.05
C MET A 130 5.30 6.80 1.79
N ARG A 131 5.81 7.27 0.66
CA ARG A 131 7.23 7.16 0.30
C ARG A 131 7.84 8.54 0.13
N ARG A 132 8.99 8.77 0.75
CA ARG A 132 9.84 9.94 0.49
C ARG A 132 11.21 9.48 0.03
N ILE A 133 11.52 9.76 -1.23
CA ILE A 133 12.88 9.63 -1.77
C ILE A 133 13.51 11.01 -1.63
N SER A 134 14.57 11.13 -0.83
CA SER A 134 15.44 12.29 -0.88
C SER A 134 16.32 12.17 -2.13
N GLY A 135 16.13 13.07 -3.09
CA GLY A 135 17.14 13.39 -4.10
C GLY A 135 18.06 14.47 -3.59
#